data_AF-A0A076JN25-F1
#
_entry.id   AF-A0A076JN25-F1
#
_cell.length_a   1.000
_cell.length_b   1.000
_cell.length_c   1.000
_cell.angle_alpha   90.00
_cell.angle_beta   90.00
_cell.angle_gamma   90.00
#
_symmetry.space_group_name_H-M   'P 1'
#
loop_
_entity.id
_entity.type
_entity.pdbx_description
1 polymer ?
#
loop_
_entity_poly.entity_id
_entity_poly.type
_entity_poly.pdbx_seq_one_letter_code
_entity_poly.pdbx_strand_id
1 'polypeptide(L)'
;MSRKSTLGDALAAHPSVDMLAPAIPIIIWAISGRPVPDDNVSQNLFVALSTLSGLVMAAVTFICSMSYQSESRYMQIARDRYHDELSRNWVSIIAWTAITAVLPLASLCLWPSRPGLSTAISIYALVMMIAKLGRSIHWMKYTLFMQKASMTIGEPFTDKDMQKAFQRHEANGIR
;
A
#
# COMPACT_ATOMS: atom_id res chain seq x y z
N MET A 1 3.52 -7.74 -26.00
CA MET A 1 4.18 -6.42 -25.81
C MET A 1 4.85 -6.42 -24.44
N SER A 2 6.19 -6.52 -24.42
CA SER A 2 6.98 -6.48 -23.18
C SER A 2 7.02 -5.04 -22.65
N ARG A 3 6.31 -4.77 -21.57
CA ARG A 3 6.30 -3.46 -20.90
C ARG A 3 7.63 -3.34 -20.15
N LYS A 4 8.44 -2.31 -20.44
CA LYS A 4 9.69 -2.05 -19.71
C LYS A 4 9.35 -2.00 -18.21
N SER A 5 9.92 -2.92 -17.43
CA SER A 5 9.75 -2.95 -15.97
C SER A 5 10.28 -1.65 -15.40
N THR A 6 9.40 -0.76 -14.99
CA THR A 6 9.78 0.49 -14.35
C THR A 6 10.40 0.13 -13.00
N LEU A 7 11.40 0.87 -12.52
CA LEU A 7 11.99 0.65 -11.18
C LEU A 7 10.93 0.57 -10.07
N GLY A 8 9.80 1.27 -10.24
CA GLY A 8 8.63 1.20 -9.37
C GLY A 8 7.91 -0.17 -9.38
N ASP A 9 7.90 -0.89 -10.49
CA ASP A 9 7.27 -2.22 -10.60
C ASP A 9 8.11 -3.29 -9.86
N ALA A 10 9.45 -3.17 -9.90
CA ALA A 10 10.35 -4.04 -9.14
C ALA A 10 10.29 -3.75 -7.62
N LEU A 11 10.16 -2.48 -7.23
CA LEU A 11 9.93 -2.06 -5.84
C LEU A 11 8.56 -2.53 -5.31
N ALA A 12 7.53 -2.49 -6.15
CA ALA A 12 6.20 -3.01 -5.82
C ALA A 12 6.20 -4.54 -5.66
N ALA A 13 7.01 -5.27 -6.44
CA ALA A 13 7.10 -6.73 -6.37
C ALA A 13 7.79 -7.25 -5.09
N HIS A 14 8.69 -6.48 -4.49
CA HIS A 14 9.47 -6.89 -3.31
C HIS A 14 9.18 -6.03 -2.07
N PRO A 15 8.21 -6.43 -1.22
CA PRO A 15 7.88 -5.71 0.02
C PRO A 15 9.02 -5.59 1.04
N SER A 16 10.06 -6.41 0.90
CA SER A 16 11.26 -6.38 1.73
C SER A 16 12.16 -5.16 1.49
N VAL A 17 12.06 -4.50 0.33
CA VAL A 17 12.87 -3.31 0.02
C VAL A 17 12.49 -2.13 0.93
N ASP A 18 11.23 -2.09 1.38
CA ASP A 18 10.76 -1.09 2.34
C ASP A 18 11.53 -1.15 3.66
N MET A 19 12.11 -2.31 4.03
CA MET A 19 12.90 -2.47 5.27
C MET A 19 14.23 -1.73 5.24
N LEU A 20 14.74 -1.39 4.06
CA LEU A 20 15.98 -0.63 3.91
C LEU A 20 15.76 0.87 3.93
N ALA A 21 14.54 1.34 3.61
CA ALA A 21 14.22 2.77 3.60
C ALA A 21 14.47 3.47 4.95
N PRO A 22 14.18 2.85 6.11
CA PRO A 22 14.51 3.39 7.42
C PRO A 22 16.01 3.56 7.70
N ALA A 23 16.88 2.80 7.03
CA ALA A 23 18.31 2.84 7.32
C ALA A 23 18.91 4.20 6.99
N ILE A 24 18.45 4.85 5.92
CA ILE A 24 18.95 6.15 5.44
C ILE A 24 18.78 7.24 6.52
N PRO A 25 17.56 7.54 7.03
CA PRO A 25 17.38 8.58 8.04
C PRO A 25 18.03 8.23 9.39
N ILE A 26 18.12 6.95 9.75
CA ILE A 26 18.84 6.53 10.97
C ILE A 26 20.33 6.82 10.85
N ILE A 27 20.95 6.49 9.70
CA ILE A 27 22.36 6.76 9.42
C ILE A 27 22.61 8.27 9.38
N ILE A 28 21.75 9.04 8.72
CA ILE A 28 21.85 10.52 8.69
C ILE A 28 21.80 11.08 10.11
N TRP A 29 20.84 10.64 10.94
CA TRP A 29 20.74 11.08 12.32
C TRP A 29 21.99 10.73 13.14
N ALA A 30 22.47 9.48 13.02
CA ALA A 30 23.66 9.00 13.73
C ALA A 30 24.93 9.77 13.34
N ILE A 31 25.15 10.03 12.05
CA ILE A 31 26.31 10.78 11.55
C ILE A 31 26.21 12.27 11.87
N SER A 32 24.99 12.83 11.89
CA SER A 32 24.79 14.26 12.19
C SER A 32 25.13 14.63 13.64
N GLY A 33 25.36 13.64 14.53
CA GLY A 33 25.64 13.88 15.94
C GLY A 33 24.53 14.65 16.66
N ARG A 34 23.31 14.64 16.11
CA ARG A 34 22.20 15.38 16.71
C ARG A 34 21.90 14.77 18.08
N PRO A 35 21.71 15.60 19.12
CA PRO A 35 21.40 15.09 20.44
C PRO A 35 20.08 14.32 20.41
N VAL A 36 19.99 13.35 21.30
CA VAL A 36 18.73 12.65 21.59
C VAL A 36 17.71 13.71 22.07
N PRO A 37 16.46 13.70 21.57
CA PRO A 37 15.47 14.68 21.99
C PRO A 37 15.19 14.62 23.50
N ASP A 38 14.82 15.75 24.09
CA ASP A 38 14.45 15.80 25.51
C ASP A 38 13.21 14.95 25.82
N ASP A 39 13.03 14.56 27.09
CA ASP A 39 11.98 13.65 27.56
C ASP A 39 10.58 14.04 27.08
N ASN A 40 10.21 15.32 27.19
CA ASN A 40 8.91 15.82 26.78
C ASN A 40 8.67 15.66 25.26
N VAL A 41 9.70 15.95 24.46
CA VAL A 41 9.62 15.81 22.99
C VAL A 41 9.46 14.34 22.61
N SER A 42 10.21 13.45 23.26
CA SER A 42 10.18 12.01 23.00
C SER A 42 8.86 11.37 23.40
N GLN A 43 8.30 11.71 24.57
CA GLN A 43 6.98 11.21 24.99
C GLN A 43 5.88 11.64 24.03
N ASN A 44 5.84 12.92 23.62
CA ASN A 44 4.89 13.42 22.63
C ASN A 44 5.05 12.71 21.28
N LEU A 45 6.30 12.46 20.85
CA LEU A 45 6.60 11.72 19.64
C LEU A 45 6.04 10.29 19.71
N PHE A 46 6.23 9.57 20.82
CA PHE A 46 5.74 8.20 20.97
C PHE A 46 4.21 8.14 20.94
N VAL A 47 3.54 9.07 21.61
CA VAL A 47 2.07 9.18 21.58
C VAL A 47 1.56 9.48 20.16
N ALA A 48 2.21 10.42 19.46
CA ALA A 48 1.87 10.76 18.08
C ALA A 48 2.08 9.56 17.13
N LEU A 49 3.19 8.83 17.28
CA LEU A 49 3.48 7.64 16.47
C LEU A 49 2.48 6.51 16.72
N SER A 50 2.13 6.24 17.98
CA SER A 50 1.08 5.26 18.31
C SER A 50 -0.26 5.63 17.68
N THR A 51 -0.66 6.91 17.79
CA THR A 51 -1.92 7.40 17.21
C THR A 51 -1.92 7.26 15.69
N LEU A 52 -0.85 7.71 15.04
CA LEU A 52 -0.69 7.62 13.59
C LEU A 52 -0.69 6.18 13.11
N SER A 53 -0.04 5.27 13.84
CA SER A 53 -0.01 3.84 13.49
C SER A 53 -1.40 3.21 13.46
N GLY A 54 -2.28 3.57 14.42
CA GLY A 54 -3.66 3.12 14.44
C GLY A 54 -4.46 3.63 13.24
N LEU A 55 -4.30 4.92 12.90
CA LEU A 55 -4.94 5.52 11.74
C LEU A 55 -4.47 4.86 10.42
N VAL A 56 -3.16 4.64 10.28
CA VAL A 56 -2.59 3.98 9.10
C VAL A 56 -3.06 2.54 9.00
N MET A 57 -3.11 1.79 10.11
CA MET A 57 -3.60 0.43 10.13
C MET A 57 -5.07 0.35 9.69
N ALA A 58 -5.92 1.26 10.18
CA ALA A 58 -7.30 1.36 9.76
C ALA A 58 -7.42 1.65 8.24
N ALA A 59 -6.69 2.65 7.74
CA ALA A 59 -6.69 3.01 6.33
C ALA A 59 -6.21 1.86 5.43
N VAL A 60 -5.12 1.19 5.81
CA VAL A 60 -4.58 0.04 5.08
C VAL A 60 -5.59 -1.11 5.03
N THR A 61 -6.24 -1.42 6.15
CA THR A 61 -7.22 -2.51 6.22
C THR A 61 -8.45 -2.21 5.35
N PHE A 62 -8.87 -0.95 5.33
CA PHE A 62 -9.93 -0.48 4.45
C PHE A 62 -9.56 -0.63 2.98
N ILE A 63 -8.36 -0.18 2.57
CA ILE A 63 -7.90 -0.28 1.17
C ILE A 63 -7.73 -1.75 0.74
N CYS A 64 -7.19 -2.59 1.62
CA CYS A 64 -7.07 -4.03 1.40
C CYS A 64 -8.45 -4.65 1.13
N SER A 65 -9.41 -4.36 2.03
CA SER A 65 -10.80 -4.82 1.89
C SER A 65 -11.42 -4.34 0.58
N MET A 66 -11.28 -3.06 0.23
CA MET A 66 -11.78 -2.50 -1.02
C MET A 66 -11.18 -3.22 -2.25
N SER A 67 -9.89 -3.56 -2.20
CA SER A 67 -9.20 -4.24 -3.31
C SER A 67 -9.69 -5.67 -3.49
N TYR A 68 -9.95 -6.40 -2.40
CA TYR A 68 -10.48 -7.76 -2.43
C TYR A 68 -12.01 -7.85 -2.63
N GLN A 69 -12.77 -6.82 -2.26
CA GLN A 69 -14.23 -6.77 -2.44
C GLN A 69 -14.66 -6.11 -3.77
N SER A 70 -13.72 -5.57 -4.55
CA SER A 70 -14.05 -4.93 -5.83
C SER A 70 -14.65 -5.90 -6.84
N GLU A 71 -15.87 -5.64 -7.28
CA GLU A 71 -16.56 -6.45 -8.30
C GLU A 71 -16.08 -6.18 -9.73
N SER A 72 -15.16 -5.23 -9.93
CA SER A 72 -14.60 -4.95 -11.26
C SER A 72 -13.99 -6.20 -11.89
N ARG A 73 -14.41 -6.53 -13.11
CA ARG A 73 -13.89 -7.67 -13.87
C ARG A 73 -12.37 -7.61 -14.05
N TYR A 74 -11.80 -6.42 -14.23
CA TYR A 74 -10.35 -6.25 -14.31
C TYR A 74 -9.65 -6.56 -12.99
N MET A 75 -10.28 -6.21 -11.86
CA MET A 75 -9.73 -6.55 -10.55
C MET A 75 -9.86 -8.04 -10.25
N GLN A 76 -10.93 -8.70 -10.70
CA GLN A 76 -11.04 -10.17 -10.63
C GLN A 76 -9.92 -10.85 -11.42
N ILE A 77 -9.71 -10.45 -12.68
CA ILE A 77 -8.63 -10.99 -13.52
C ILE A 77 -7.24 -10.72 -12.92
N ALA A 78 -7.03 -9.52 -12.38
CA ALA A 78 -5.75 -9.18 -11.72
C ALA A 78 -5.52 -10.02 -10.46
N ARG A 79 -6.57 -10.26 -9.67
CA ARG A 79 -6.50 -11.14 -8.50
C ARG A 79 -6.21 -12.57 -8.91
N ASP A 80 -6.90 -13.13 -9.89
CA ASP A 80 -6.67 -14.51 -10.32
C ASP A 80 -5.24 -14.71 -10.87
N ARG A 81 -4.75 -13.75 -11.67
CA ARG A 81 -3.43 -13.84 -12.29
C ARG A 81 -2.27 -13.57 -11.33
N TYR A 82 -2.44 -12.69 -10.35
CA TYR A 82 -1.36 -12.23 -9.46
C TYR A 82 -1.66 -12.45 -7.97
N HIS A 83 -2.50 -13.43 -7.63
CA HIS A 83 -2.96 -13.66 -6.24
C HIS A 83 -1.81 -13.83 -5.25
N ASP A 84 -0.75 -14.56 -5.61
CA ASP A 84 0.41 -14.77 -4.76
C ASP A 84 1.17 -13.47 -4.46
N GLU A 85 1.40 -12.65 -5.49
CA GLU A 85 2.11 -11.38 -5.34
C GLU A 85 1.29 -10.36 -4.57
N LEU A 86 -0.02 -10.32 -4.83
CA LEU A 86 -0.96 -9.43 -4.18
C LEU A 86 -1.13 -9.80 -2.70
N SER A 87 -1.34 -11.08 -2.39
CA SER A 87 -1.48 -11.56 -1.02
C SER A 87 -0.19 -11.36 -0.22
N ARG A 88 0.98 -11.67 -0.79
CA ARG A 88 2.28 -11.43 -0.14
C ARG A 88 2.48 -9.95 0.18
N ASN A 89 2.12 -9.05 -0.74
CA ASN A 89 2.19 -7.61 -0.50
C ASN A 89 1.25 -7.17 0.61
N TRP A 90 -0.02 -7.56 0.59
CA TRP A 90 -0.98 -7.16 1.62
C TRP A 90 -0.65 -7.72 3.00
N VAL A 91 -0.26 -8.99 3.07
CA VAL A 91 0.21 -9.61 4.32
C VAL A 91 1.41 -8.84 4.86
N SER A 92 2.37 -8.48 4.00
CA SER A 92 3.51 -7.67 4.43
C SER A 92 3.10 -6.29 4.93
N ILE A 93 2.20 -5.58 4.23
CA ILE A 93 1.74 -4.25 4.65
C ILE A 93 1.07 -4.35 6.02
N ILE A 94 0.13 -5.28 6.21
CA ILE A 94 -0.62 -5.45 7.46
C ILE A 94 0.30 -5.89 8.61
N ALA A 95 1.18 -6.87 8.37
CA ALA A 95 2.09 -7.34 9.41
C ALA A 95 3.05 -6.24 9.87
N TRP A 96 3.62 -5.47 8.94
CA TRP A 96 4.53 -4.38 9.29
C TRP A 96 3.81 -3.18 9.91
N THR A 97 2.59 -2.83 9.48
CA THR A 97 1.83 -1.77 10.15
C THR A 97 1.48 -2.16 11.58
N ALA A 98 1.16 -3.44 11.83
CA ALA A 98 0.97 -3.96 13.18
C ALA A 98 2.25 -3.85 14.02
N ILE A 99 3.40 -4.25 13.47
CA ILE A 99 4.70 -4.12 14.15
C ILE A 99 4.98 -2.65 14.48
N THR A 100 4.79 -1.73 13.53
CA THR A 100 5.01 -0.30 13.77
C THR A 100 4.08 0.32 14.80
N ALA A 101 2.93 -0.32 15.10
CA ALA A 101 2.05 0.10 16.18
C ALA A 101 2.56 -0.31 17.57
N VAL A 102 3.35 -1.38 17.65
CA VAL A 102 3.95 -1.86 18.91
C VAL A 102 5.32 -1.21 19.18
N LEU A 103 6.03 -0.78 18.14
CA LEU A 103 7.36 -0.17 18.27
C LEU A 103 7.41 1.06 19.21
N PRO A 104 6.45 2.00 19.21
CA PRO A 104 6.44 3.10 20.17
C PRO A 104 6.36 2.66 21.63
N LEU A 105 5.69 1.54 21.92
CA LEU A 105 5.66 0.95 23.26
C LEU A 105 7.05 0.39 23.65
N ALA A 106 7.72 -0.27 22.72
CA ALA A 106 9.10 -0.71 22.94
C ALA A 106 10.05 0.47 23.15
N SER A 107 9.90 1.56 22.38
CA SER A 107 10.62 2.82 22.56
C SER A 107 10.41 3.42 23.94
N LEU A 108 9.16 3.43 24.44
CA LEU A 108 8.83 3.90 25.79
C LEU A 108 9.55 3.10 26.87
N CYS A 109 9.56 1.77 26.78
CA CYS A 109 10.25 0.90 27.75
C CYS A 109 11.78 1.08 27.73
N LEU A 110 12.36 1.33 26.56
CA LEU A 110 13.81 1.48 26.39
C LEU A 110 14.32 2.89 26.70
N TRP A 111 13.44 3.88 26.74
CA TRP A 111 13.80 5.30 26.93
C TRP A 111 14.69 5.55 28.15
N PRO A 112 14.39 5.03 29.37
CA PRO A 112 15.16 5.36 30.56
C PRO A 112 16.58 4.77 30.56
N SER A 113 16.80 3.67 29.82
CA SER A 113 18.08 2.96 29.81
C SER A 113 18.93 3.28 28.60
N ARG A 114 18.31 3.46 27.42
CA ARG A 114 18.99 3.60 26.12
C ARG A 114 18.21 4.57 25.21
N PRO A 115 18.24 5.87 25.50
CA PRO A 115 17.42 6.86 24.79
C PRO A 115 17.79 6.94 23.30
N GLY A 116 19.07 6.78 22.94
CA GLY A 116 19.50 6.76 21.54
C GLY A 116 18.92 5.59 20.71
N LEU A 117 18.78 4.39 21.30
CA LEU A 117 18.12 3.26 20.63
C LEU A 117 16.62 3.50 20.47
N SER A 118 15.99 4.08 21.51
CA SER A 118 14.57 4.43 21.48
C SER A 118 14.27 5.43 20.35
N THR A 119 15.10 6.47 20.19
CA THR A 119 15.01 7.41 19.08
C THR A 119 15.17 6.72 17.72
N ALA A 120 16.14 5.83 17.56
CA ALA A 120 16.33 5.08 16.32
C ALA A 120 15.12 4.20 15.97
N ILE A 121 14.53 3.52 16.95
CA ILE A 121 13.31 2.72 16.78
C ILE A 121 12.12 3.60 16.36
N SER A 122 11.99 4.80 16.94
CA SER A 122 10.92 5.73 16.58
C SER A 122 11.07 6.30 15.17
N ILE A 123 12.30 6.63 14.75
CA ILE A 123 12.59 6.99 13.35
C ILE A 123 12.27 5.82 12.42
N TYR A 124 12.66 4.60 12.80
CA TYR A 124 12.35 3.40 12.03
C TYR A 124 10.85 3.21 11.83
N ALA A 125 10.09 3.30 12.92
CA ALA A 125 8.64 3.12 12.92
C ALA A 125 7.95 4.15 12.02
N LEU A 126 8.36 5.43 12.09
CA LEU A 126 7.81 6.50 11.26
C LEU A 126 8.03 6.24 9.77
N VAL A 127 9.27 5.91 9.39
CA VAL A 127 9.64 5.74 7.97
C VAL A 127 8.99 4.49 7.39
N MET A 128 8.98 3.38 8.14
CA MET A 128 8.27 2.17 7.74
C MET A 128 6.78 2.42 7.53
N MET A 129 6.16 3.15 8.45
CA MET A 129 4.74 3.48 8.36
C MET A 129 4.42 4.31 7.11
N ILE A 130 5.23 5.32 6.80
CA ILE A 130 5.08 6.12 5.57
C ILE A 130 5.26 5.25 4.32
N ALA A 131 6.27 4.38 4.30
CA ALA A 131 6.53 3.49 3.16
C ALA A 131 5.35 2.53 2.92
N LYS A 132 4.83 1.88 3.98
CA LYS A 132 3.68 0.97 3.88
C LYS A 132 2.39 1.69 3.51
N LEU A 133 2.17 2.90 4.02
CA LEU A 133 1.04 3.74 3.62
C LEU A 133 1.15 4.12 2.14
N GLY A 134 2.32 4.55 1.66
CA GLY A 134 2.55 4.88 0.26
C GLY A 134 2.29 3.69 -0.67
N ARG A 135 2.75 2.49 -0.27
CA ARG A 135 2.46 1.24 -1.00
C ARG A 135 0.96 0.92 -1.02
N SER A 136 0.26 1.10 0.10
CA SER A 136 -1.20 0.93 0.17
C SER A 136 -1.94 1.91 -0.75
N ILE A 137 -1.55 3.19 -0.78
CA ILE A 137 -2.12 4.19 -1.68
C ILE A 137 -1.85 3.86 -3.15
N HIS A 138 -0.66 3.33 -3.47
CA HIS A 138 -0.35 2.86 -4.83
C HIS A 138 -1.34 1.77 -5.27
N TRP A 139 -1.58 0.77 -4.42
CA TRP A 139 -2.57 -0.27 -4.69
C TRP A 139 -4.00 0.28 -4.77
N MET A 140 -4.37 1.23 -3.91
CA MET A 140 -5.67 1.92 -3.98
C MET A 140 -5.87 2.60 -5.34
N LYS A 141 -4.86 3.34 -5.83
CA LYS A 141 -4.92 4.00 -7.15
C LYS A 141 -5.08 2.98 -8.27
N TYR A 142 -4.37 1.85 -8.18
CA TYR A 142 -4.52 0.75 -9.13
C TYR A 142 -5.95 0.18 -9.11
N THR A 143 -6.52 -0.06 -7.93
CA THR A 143 -7.91 -0.53 -7.75
C THR A 143 -8.92 0.45 -8.35
N LEU A 144 -8.81 1.74 -8.05
CA LEU A 144 -9.70 2.77 -8.58
C LEU A 144 -9.57 2.91 -10.11
N PHE A 145 -8.35 2.82 -10.65
CA PHE A 145 -8.12 2.86 -12.10
C PHE A 145 -8.77 1.68 -12.81
N MET A 146 -8.61 0.46 -12.28
CA MET A 146 -9.22 -0.74 -12.85
C MET A 146 -10.75 -0.70 -12.77
N GLN A 147 -11.31 -0.16 -11.69
CA GLN A 147 -12.74 0.07 -11.56
C GLN A 147 -13.27 1.08 -12.58
N LYS A 148 -12.55 2.20 -12.80
CA LYS A 148 -12.89 3.18 -13.83
C LYS A 148 -12.80 2.60 -15.24
N ALA A 149 -11.76 1.82 -15.53
CA ALA A 149 -11.59 1.14 -16.81
C ALA A 149 -12.75 0.15 -17.07
N SER A 150 -13.18 -0.62 -16.05
CA SER A 150 -14.34 -1.50 -16.20
C SER A 150 -15.66 -0.77 -16.42
N MET A 151 -15.84 0.44 -15.86
CA MET A 151 -17.05 1.24 -16.10
C MET A 151 -17.08 1.88 -17.49
N THR A 152 -15.90 2.13 -18.09
CA THR A 152 -15.80 2.75 -19.42
C THR A 152 -16.04 1.72 -20.53
N ILE A 153 -15.77 0.45 -20.27
CA ILE A 153 -16.12 -0.67 -21.14
C ILE A 153 -17.51 -1.13 -20.70
N GLY A 154 -18.50 -0.33 -21.07
CA GLY A 154 -19.92 -0.62 -20.88
C GLY A 154 -20.29 -1.91 -21.60
N GLU A 155 -20.63 -2.91 -20.80
CA GLU A 155 -21.15 -4.23 -21.13
C GLU A 155 -20.27 -5.14 -22.03
N PRO A 156 -20.18 -6.45 -21.71
CA PRO A 156 -19.70 -7.40 -22.71
C PRO A 156 -20.63 -7.31 -23.92
N PHE A 157 -20.08 -7.35 -25.14
CA PHE A 157 -20.88 -7.55 -26.34
C PHE A 157 -21.67 -8.86 -26.16
N THR A 158 -22.95 -8.74 -25.87
CA THR A 158 -23.81 -9.86 -25.51
C THR A 158 -24.34 -10.48 -26.80
N ASP A 159 -24.77 -11.75 -26.77
CA ASP A 159 -25.44 -12.37 -27.94
C ASP A 159 -26.65 -11.55 -28.42
N LYS A 160 -27.29 -10.79 -27.51
CA LYS A 160 -28.37 -9.85 -27.83
C LYS A 160 -27.89 -8.66 -28.67
N ASP A 161 -26.68 -8.18 -28.45
CA ASP A 161 -26.06 -7.11 -29.24
C ASP A 161 -25.60 -7.63 -30.60
N MET A 162 -25.14 -8.89 -30.64
CA MET A 162 -24.85 -9.61 -31.89
C MET A 162 -26.12 -9.78 -32.74
N GLN A 163 -27.23 -10.23 -32.14
CA GLN A 163 -28.52 -10.37 -32.83
C GLN A 163 -29.06 -9.03 -33.33
N LYS A 164 -28.97 -7.95 -32.53
CA LYS A 164 -29.36 -6.60 -32.98
C LYS A 164 -28.48 -6.08 -34.12
N ALA A 165 -27.19 -6.40 -34.13
CA ALA A 165 -26.29 -6.03 -35.22
C ALA A 165 -26.60 -6.79 -36.51
N PHE A 166 -26.90 -8.10 -36.42
CA PHE A 166 -27.35 -8.90 -37.57
C PHE A 166 -28.70 -8.44 -38.11
N GLN A 167 -29.69 -8.17 -37.25
CA GLN A 167 -31.00 -7.65 -37.68
C GLN A 167 -30.90 -6.28 -38.35
N ARG A 168 -29.98 -5.41 -37.91
CA ARG A 168 -29.72 -4.12 -38.60
C ARG A 168 -29.08 -4.30 -39.97
N HIS A 169 -28.22 -5.31 -40.15
CA HIS A 169 -27.64 -5.63 -41.45
C HIS A 169 -28.65 -6.24 -42.42
N GLU A 170 -29.58 -7.09 -41.94
CA GLU A 170 -30.69 -7.60 -42.77
C GLU A 170 -31.71 -6.51 -43.11
N ALA A 171 -32.05 -5.63 -42.16
CA ALA A 171 -33.02 -4.56 -42.40
C ALA A 171 -32.51 -3.45 -43.35
N ASN A 172 -31.20 -3.21 -43.37
CA ASN A 172 -30.57 -2.26 -44.29
C ASN A 172 -30.02 -2.91 -45.58
N GLY A 173 -30.12 -4.24 -45.70
CA GLY A 173 -29.79 -4.99 -46.90
C GLY A 173 -31.01 -5.16 -47.81
N ILE A 174 -31.59 -4.06 -48.29
CA ILE A 174 -32.53 -4.10 -49.41
C ILE A 174 -31.76 -3.71 -50.69
N ARG A 175 -31.58 -4.73 -51.53
CA ARG A 175 -31.05 -4.80 -52.91
C ARG A 175 -29.55 -4.97 -53.08
#